data_AF-A0A7Y5LNM1-F1
#
_entry.id   AF-A0A7Y5LNM1-F1
#
_cell.length_a   1.000
_cell.length_b   1.000
_cell.length_c   1.000
_cell.angle_alpha   90.00
_cell.angle_beta   90.00
_cell.angle_gamma   90.00
#
_symmetry.space_group_name_H-M   'P 1'
#
loop_
_entity.id
_entity.type
_entity.pdbx_description
1 polymer ?
#
loop_
_entity_poly.entity_id
_entity_poly.type
_entity_poly.pdbx_seq_one_letter_code
_entity_poly.pdbx_strand_id
1 'polypeptide(L)'
;MSDSTDLSNTLVIAVSATALFDLSEVARRFQEAEAVDKDEAIEEYRRAMRQAEDEPLDPGVAMPLVKALLALNKYKLEAAAPLVEVVVLSRNSPETGLRVLNSIVTARNAPADIRVIRTLRAWNVYVDEAYFLGGLKKTPILQAIKPPIFFDDQDTHLDDACVVVPSAKVPHVSNSPLQQYETADKQPTTKVDIKGRHAP
;
A
#
# COMPACT_ATOMS: atom_id res chain seq x y z
N MET A 1 30.67 19.61 -2.62
CA MET A 1 29.74 18.87 -1.74
C MET A 1 28.38 18.98 -2.40
N SER A 2 27.98 17.97 -3.18
CA SER A 2 26.64 17.90 -3.77
C SER A 2 25.73 17.28 -2.71
N ASP A 3 24.74 18.04 -2.25
CA ASP A 3 23.74 17.55 -1.30
C ASP A 3 23.04 16.31 -1.88
N SER A 4 23.32 15.14 -1.32
CA SER A 4 22.69 13.88 -1.71
C SER A 4 21.26 13.73 -1.18
N THR A 5 20.60 14.84 -0.85
CA THR A 5 19.31 14.91 -0.15
C THR A 5 18.30 15.82 -0.85
N ASP A 6 18.67 16.41 -2.01
CA ASP A 6 17.73 17.21 -2.80
C ASP A 6 16.81 16.30 -3.62
N LEU A 7 15.64 16.01 -3.05
CA LEU A 7 14.57 15.23 -3.68
C LEU A 7 13.69 16.08 -4.61
N SER A 8 14.01 17.35 -4.86
CA SER A 8 13.16 18.23 -5.68
C SER A 8 12.94 17.74 -7.11
N ASN A 9 13.85 16.89 -7.62
CA ASN A 9 13.79 16.29 -8.94
C ASN A 9 13.43 14.79 -8.94
N THR A 10 13.02 14.25 -7.79
CA THR A 10 12.67 12.83 -7.63
C THR A 10 11.18 12.69 -7.35
N LEU A 11 10.49 11.88 -8.15
CA LEU A 11 9.11 11.51 -7.90
C LEU A 11 9.07 10.41 -6.82
N VAL A 12 8.78 10.80 -5.58
CA VAL A 12 8.56 9.85 -4.49
C VAL A 12 7.11 9.35 -4.51
N ILE A 13 6.92 8.04 -4.55
CA ILE A 13 5.60 7.41 -4.56
C ILE A 13 5.46 6.57 -3.31
N ALA A 14 4.49 6.91 -2.47
CA ALA A 14 4.11 6.02 -1.37
C ALA A 14 3.05 5.02 -1.83
N VAL A 15 3.17 3.76 -1.42
CA VAL A 15 2.21 2.72 -1.75
C VAL A 15 2.05 1.75 -0.59
N SER A 16 0.82 1.31 -0.35
CA SER A 16 0.54 0.28 0.66
C SER A 16 1.06 -1.10 0.24
N ALA A 17 1.49 -1.90 1.21
CA ALA A 17 1.91 -3.28 0.93
C ALA A 17 0.76 -4.12 0.33
N THR A 18 -0.48 -3.93 0.79
CA THR A 18 -1.67 -4.64 0.28
C THR A 18 -2.03 -4.29 -1.16
N ALA A 19 -1.72 -3.06 -1.60
CA ALA A 19 -1.84 -2.71 -3.01
C ALA A 19 -0.72 -3.33 -3.88
N LEU A 20 0.48 -3.50 -3.33
CA LEU A 20 1.65 -4.03 -4.05
C LEU A 20 1.69 -5.56 -4.15
N PHE A 21 1.22 -6.26 -3.12
CA PHE A 21 1.27 -7.71 -3.02
C PHE A 21 -0.13 -8.26 -2.85
N ASP A 22 -0.41 -9.38 -3.49
CA ASP A 22 -1.62 -10.13 -3.20
C ASP A 22 -1.49 -10.76 -1.81
N LEU A 23 -2.17 -10.13 -0.86
CA LEU A 23 -2.31 -10.59 0.52
C LEU A 23 -3.77 -10.95 0.83
N SER A 24 -4.61 -11.14 -0.20
CA SER A 24 -6.06 -11.28 -0.07
C SER A 24 -6.47 -12.41 0.88
N GLU A 25 -5.89 -13.60 0.73
CA GLU A 25 -6.18 -14.75 1.60
C GLU A 25 -5.75 -14.51 3.06
N VAL A 26 -4.58 -13.90 3.26
CA VAL A 26 -4.07 -13.65 4.62
C VAL A 26 -4.87 -12.53 5.30
N ALA A 27 -5.24 -11.49 4.54
CA ALA A 27 -6.07 -10.40 5.02
C ALA A 27 -7.50 -10.87 5.35
N ARG A 28 -8.09 -11.74 4.52
CA ARG A 28 -9.42 -12.32 4.78
C ARG A 28 -9.44 -13.11 6.08
N ARG A 29 -8.47 -14.01 6.27
CA ARG A 29 -8.35 -14.80 7.51
C ARG A 29 -8.14 -13.92 8.74
N PHE A 30 -7.32 -12.87 8.61
CA PHE A 30 -7.12 -11.91 9.69
C PHE A 30 -8.41 -11.18 10.05
N GLN A 31 -9.17 -10.70 9.07
CA GLN A 31 -10.45 -10.01 9.31
C GLN A 31 -11.49 -10.93 9.95
N GLU A 32 -11.57 -12.18 9.50
CA GLU A 32 -12.47 -13.19 10.08
C GLU A 32 -12.12 -13.51 11.54
N ALA A 33 -10.82 -13.66 11.84
CA ALA A 33 -10.35 -13.92 13.20
C ALA A 33 -10.48 -12.68 14.10
N GLU A 34 -10.19 -11.47 13.60
CA GLU A 34 -10.25 -10.22 14.37
C GLU A 34 -11.68 -9.92 14.85
N ALA A 35 -12.69 -10.35 14.10
CA ALA A 35 -14.09 -10.25 14.49
C ALA A 35 -14.46 -11.16 15.69
N VAL A 36 -13.65 -12.18 15.99
CA VAL A 36 -13.87 -13.14 17.08
C VAL A 36 -13.00 -12.79 18.29
N ASP A 37 -11.68 -12.79 18.10
CA ASP A 37 -10.70 -12.44 19.13
C ASP A 37 -9.50 -11.75 18.47
N LYS A 38 -9.29 -10.50 18.84
CA LYS A 38 -8.25 -9.66 18.26
C LYS A 38 -6.84 -10.15 18.58
N ASP A 39 -6.60 -10.64 19.79
CA ASP A 39 -5.27 -11.07 20.21
C ASP A 39 -4.91 -12.41 19.55
N GLU A 40 -5.88 -13.32 19.42
CA GLU A 40 -5.71 -14.57 18.70
C GLU A 40 -5.49 -14.36 17.20
N ALA A 41 -6.24 -13.45 16.58
CA ALA A 41 -6.10 -13.09 15.16
C ALA A 41 -4.70 -12.56 14.83
N ILE A 42 -4.15 -11.73 15.70
CA ILE A 42 -2.79 -11.20 15.55
C ILE A 42 -1.77 -12.34 15.62
N GLU A 43 -1.93 -13.28 16.56
CA GLU A 43 -0.98 -14.38 16.72
C GLU A 43 -1.08 -15.43 15.60
N GLU A 44 -2.27 -15.69 15.08
CA GLU A 44 -2.47 -16.54 13.90
C GLU A 44 -1.86 -15.91 12.65
N TYR A 45 -2.12 -14.62 12.42
CA TYR A 45 -1.51 -13.87 11.32
C TYR A 45 0.01 -13.89 11.39
N ARG A 46 0.57 -13.67 12.59
CA ARG A 46 2.02 -13.82 12.83
C ARG A 46 2.51 -15.19 12.41
N ARG A 47 1.89 -16.26 12.91
CA ARG A 47 2.31 -17.64 12.62
C ARG A 47 2.27 -17.94 11.12
N ALA A 48 1.19 -17.55 10.44
CA ALA A 48 1.04 -17.74 9.00
C ALA A 48 2.09 -16.97 8.20
N MET A 49 2.32 -15.71 8.54
CA MET A 49 3.34 -14.89 7.88
C MET A 49 4.75 -15.44 8.08
N ARG A 50 5.06 -15.95 9.29
CA ARG A 50 6.35 -16.58 9.59
C ARG A 50 6.61 -17.85 8.80
N GLN A 51 5.61 -18.72 8.72
CA GLN A 51 5.74 -20.00 8.02
C GLN A 51 5.94 -19.82 6.51
N ALA A 52 5.40 -18.75 5.94
CA ALA A 52 5.48 -18.45 4.51
C ALA A 52 6.58 -17.44 4.15
N GLU A 53 7.52 -17.11 5.05
CA GLU A 53 8.54 -16.08 4.83
C GLU A 53 9.43 -16.31 3.60
N ASP A 54 9.71 -17.58 3.32
CA ASP A 54 10.56 -18.00 2.21
C ASP A 54 9.79 -18.07 0.87
N GLU A 55 8.46 -18.01 0.91
CA GLU A 55 7.60 -18.06 -0.26
C GLU A 55 7.38 -16.65 -0.80
N PRO A 56 7.69 -16.35 -2.08
CA PRO A 56 7.33 -15.07 -2.68
C PRO A 56 5.81 -14.81 -2.57
N LEU A 57 5.43 -13.55 -2.43
CA LEU A 57 4.05 -13.11 -2.60
C LEU A 57 3.73 -12.98 -4.09
N ASP A 58 2.46 -13.08 -4.46
CA ASP A 58 1.99 -12.76 -5.81
C ASP A 58 1.82 -11.24 -5.99
N PRO A 59 1.92 -10.73 -7.23
CA PRO A 59 1.82 -9.29 -7.49
C PRO A 59 0.40 -8.78 -7.26
N GLY A 60 0.28 -7.73 -6.46
CA GLY A 60 -0.96 -6.99 -6.28
C GLY A 60 -1.24 -6.02 -7.43
N VAL A 61 -2.40 -5.38 -7.38
CA VAL A 61 -2.95 -4.53 -8.45
C VAL A 61 -2.04 -3.34 -8.79
N ALA A 62 -1.35 -2.76 -7.81
CA ALA A 62 -0.47 -1.61 -8.03
C ALA A 62 0.91 -2.00 -8.60
N MET A 63 1.29 -3.28 -8.56
CA MET A 63 2.63 -3.71 -8.96
C MET A 63 3.00 -3.36 -10.41
N PRO A 64 2.13 -3.53 -11.43
CA PRO A 64 2.46 -3.13 -12.80
C PRO A 64 2.75 -1.63 -12.92
N LEU A 65 1.98 -0.78 -12.24
CA LEU A 65 2.18 0.67 -12.22
C LEU A 65 3.54 1.02 -11.57
N VAL A 66 3.81 0.44 -10.40
CA VAL A 66 5.07 0.67 -9.67
C VAL A 66 6.28 0.22 -10.48
N LYS A 67 6.22 -0.95 -11.14
CA LYS A 67 7.28 -1.39 -12.06
C LYS A 67 7.48 -0.44 -13.23
N ALA A 68 6.39 0.06 -13.83
CA ALA A 68 6.48 1.00 -14.95
C ALA A 68 7.15 2.32 -14.55
N LEU A 69 6.83 2.85 -13.36
CA LEU A 69 7.42 4.09 -12.85
C LEU A 69 8.88 3.90 -12.45
N LEU A 70 9.22 2.83 -11.74
CA LEU A 70 10.63 2.51 -11.43
C LEU A 70 11.46 2.27 -12.70
N ALA A 71 10.88 1.73 -13.77
CA ALA A 71 11.57 1.56 -15.04
C ALA A 71 12.00 2.88 -15.70
N LEU A 72 11.44 4.03 -15.29
CA LEU A 72 11.90 5.34 -15.75
C LEU A 72 13.33 5.64 -15.28
N ASN A 73 13.77 5.06 -14.17
CA ASN A 73 15.12 5.25 -13.64
C ASN A 73 16.23 4.82 -14.60
N LYS A 74 15.93 4.02 -15.62
CA LYS A 74 16.90 3.68 -16.69
C LYS A 74 17.27 4.86 -17.59
N TYR A 75 16.48 5.94 -17.56
CA TYR A 75 16.70 7.16 -18.34
C TYR A 75 17.31 8.29 -17.50
N LYS A 76 17.71 8.01 -16.25
CA LYS A 76 18.40 9.01 -15.43
C LYS A 76 19.78 9.33 -16.03
N LEU A 77 20.24 10.56 -15.82
CA LEU A 77 21.60 10.94 -16.19
C LEU A 77 22.61 10.19 -15.32
N GLU A 78 23.80 9.94 -15.86
CA GLU A 78 24.89 9.32 -15.09
C GLU A 78 25.22 10.18 -13.86
N ALA A 79 25.44 9.52 -12.73
CA ALA A 79 25.63 10.12 -11.41
C ALA A 79 24.46 10.98 -10.87
N ALA A 80 23.29 11.00 -11.54
CA ALA A 80 22.08 11.64 -11.00
C ALA A 80 21.30 10.73 -10.05
N ALA A 81 20.50 11.37 -9.19
CA ALA A 81 19.52 10.72 -8.34
C ALA A 81 18.50 9.92 -9.18
N PRO A 82 17.80 8.92 -8.59
CA PRO A 82 16.68 8.27 -9.25
C PRO A 82 15.61 9.29 -9.68
N LEU A 83 14.95 9.04 -10.80
CA LEU A 83 13.79 9.84 -11.24
C LEU A 83 12.54 9.49 -10.42
N VAL A 84 12.45 8.23 -9.98
CA VAL A 84 11.34 7.70 -9.19
C VAL A 84 11.91 6.94 -8.01
N GLU A 85 11.38 7.24 -6.82
CA GLU A 85 11.60 6.46 -5.60
C GLU A 85 10.27 5.92 -5.10
N VAL A 86 10.28 4.72 -4.54
CA VAL A 86 9.08 4.07 -4.02
C VAL A 86 9.23 3.77 -2.54
N VAL A 87 8.26 4.26 -1.78
CA VAL A 87 8.11 4.02 -0.35
C VAL A 87 6.96 3.06 -0.09
N VAL A 88 7.25 1.92 0.55
CA VAL A 88 6.22 0.93 0.89
C VAL A 88 5.76 1.13 2.34
N LEU A 89 4.44 1.20 2.57
CA LEU A 89 3.84 1.32 3.89
C LEU A 89 3.03 0.05 4.24
N SER A 90 3.46 -0.68 5.26
CA SER A 90 2.76 -1.85 5.77
C SER A 90 2.26 -1.61 7.19
N ARG A 91 0.92 -1.59 7.36
CA ARG A 91 0.30 -1.43 8.68
C ARG A 91 0.27 -2.74 9.47
N ASN A 92 0.02 -3.85 8.78
CA ASN A 92 -0.32 -5.11 9.42
C ASN A 92 0.90 -6.01 9.65
N SER A 93 2.14 -5.50 9.53
CA SER A 93 3.29 -6.30 9.92
C SER A 93 3.42 -6.33 11.45
N PRO A 94 3.33 -7.50 12.08
CA PRO A 94 3.15 -7.65 13.51
C PRO A 94 4.45 -7.53 14.32
N GLU A 95 5.60 -7.39 13.67
CA GLU A 95 6.88 -7.24 14.35
C GLU A 95 7.66 -6.08 13.72
N THR A 96 7.80 -5.03 14.52
CA THR A 96 8.69 -3.87 14.39
C THR A 96 8.08 -2.55 13.89
N GLY A 97 8.36 -1.49 14.67
CA GLY A 97 8.36 -0.10 14.22
C GLY A 97 9.72 0.29 13.63
N LEU A 98 10.26 -0.55 12.75
CA LEU A 98 11.59 -0.36 12.18
C LEU A 98 11.50 0.25 10.78
N ARG A 99 12.28 1.30 10.57
CA ARG A 99 12.57 1.87 9.26
C ARG A 99 13.51 0.91 8.53
N VAL A 100 13.09 0.34 7.40
CA VAL A 100 14.00 -0.39 6.50
C VAL A 100 14.49 0.58 5.45
N LEU A 101 15.78 0.90 5.49
CA LEU A 101 16.41 1.91 4.64
C LEU A 101 17.42 1.37 3.64
N ASN A 102 17.36 2.01 2.46
CA ASN A 102 18.39 2.21 1.44
C ASN A 102 19.04 0.93 0.91
N SER A 103 18.50 0.46 -0.21
CA SER A 103 19.03 -0.63 -1.04
C SER A 103 19.11 -1.96 -0.29
N ILE A 104 17.94 -2.56 -0.03
CA ILE A 104 17.72 -3.93 0.50
C ILE A 104 19.00 -4.67 0.94
N VAL A 105 19.62 -4.23 2.03
CA VAL A 105 20.74 -4.91 2.68
C VAL A 105 20.47 -4.80 4.18
N THR A 106 20.30 -5.97 4.82
CA THR A 106 20.19 -6.20 6.27
C THR A 106 18.89 -5.77 7.00
N ALA A 107 17.80 -6.51 6.80
CA ALA A 107 16.83 -6.74 7.87
C ALA A 107 16.89 -8.23 8.23
N ARG A 108 17.62 -8.59 9.30
CA ARG A 108 17.79 -9.99 9.75
C ARG A 108 16.81 -10.42 10.83
N ASN A 109 16.00 -9.53 11.38
CA ASN A 109 15.25 -9.77 12.63
C ASN A 109 13.79 -9.27 12.63
N ALA A 110 13.08 -9.27 11.49
CA ALA A 110 11.65 -8.96 11.47
C ALA A 110 10.91 -10.03 10.62
N PRO A 111 10.22 -10.99 11.27
CA PRO A 111 9.73 -12.21 10.61
C PRO A 111 8.75 -11.94 9.44
N ALA A 112 7.71 -11.11 9.61
CA ALA A 112 6.76 -10.85 8.52
C ALA A 112 7.30 -9.92 7.39
N ASP A 113 8.30 -9.09 7.69
CA ASP A 113 8.86 -8.09 6.77
C ASP A 113 9.79 -8.73 5.74
N ILE A 114 10.42 -9.83 6.13
CA ILE A 114 11.35 -10.59 5.31
C ILE A 114 10.66 -11.08 4.03
N ARG A 115 9.39 -11.50 4.09
CA ARG A 115 8.65 -12.00 2.91
C ARG A 115 8.46 -10.92 1.84
N VAL A 116 8.02 -9.72 2.25
CA VAL A 116 7.85 -8.55 1.36
C VAL A 116 9.19 -8.19 0.72
N ILE A 117 10.24 -8.10 1.53
CA ILE A 117 11.58 -7.76 1.08
C ILE A 117 12.13 -8.82 0.11
N ARG A 118 11.96 -10.11 0.41
CA ARG A 118 12.38 -11.22 -0.44
C ARG A 118 11.61 -11.26 -1.76
N THR A 119 10.31 -10.98 -1.72
CA THR A 119 9.48 -10.91 -2.92
C THR A 119 9.97 -9.80 -3.85
N LEU A 120 10.22 -8.61 -3.32
CA LEU A 120 10.76 -7.48 -4.10
C LEU A 120 12.12 -7.83 -4.73
N ARG A 121 13.03 -8.46 -3.98
CA ARG A 121 14.29 -8.98 -4.50
C ARG A 121 14.10 -10.02 -5.61
N ALA A 122 13.23 -11.00 -5.39
CA ALA A 122 12.94 -12.06 -6.38
C ALA A 122 12.37 -11.47 -7.68
N TRP A 123 11.62 -10.38 -7.59
CA TRP A 123 11.10 -9.65 -8.75
C TRP A 123 12.05 -8.64 -9.36
N ASN A 124 13.26 -8.50 -8.81
CA ASN A 124 14.24 -7.50 -9.19
C ASN A 124 13.66 -6.07 -9.13
N VAL A 125 12.77 -5.83 -8.15
CA VAL A 125 12.19 -4.53 -7.82
C VAL A 125 12.89 -4.00 -6.59
N TYR A 126 13.56 -2.86 -6.73
CA TYR A 126 14.19 -2.16 -5.62
C TYR A 126 13.25 -1.05 -5.17
N VAL A 127 12.87 -1.09 -3.90
CA VAL A 127 12.17 0.00 -3.21
C VAL A 127 13.18 0.70 -2.31
N ASP A 128 13.01 2.00 -2.15
CA ASP A 128 13.99 2.87 -1.49
C ASP A 128 13.79 2.81 0.03
N GLU A 129 12.54 2.89 0.49
CA GLU A 129 12.16 2.77 1.90
C GLU A 129 10.96 1.84 2.09
N ALA A 130 10.97 1.08 3.18
CA ALA A 130 9.79 0.33 3.63
C ALA A 130 9.56 0.58 5.12
N TYR A 131 8.32 0.92 5.47
CA TYR A 131 7.89 1.19 6.83
C TYR A 131 6.88 0.14 7.27
N PHE A 132 7.25 -0.57 8.34
CA PHE A 132 6.40 -1.55 9.01
C PHE A 132 5.90 -0.91 10.30
N LEU A 133 4.57 -0.80 10.43
CA LEU A 133 3.96 0.11 11.41
C LEU A 133 3.35 -0.62 12.61
N GLY A 134 3.28 -1.95 12.65
CA GLY A 134 2.79 -2.68 13.83
C GLY A 134 1.40 -2.25 14.29
N GLY A 135 0.49 -1.93 13.36
CA GLY A 135 -0.86 -1.44 13.63
C GLY A 135 -0.98 0.09 13.75
N LEU A 136 0.14 0.83 13.85
CA LEU A 136 0.14 2.29 13.86
C LEU A 136 -0.44 2.86 12.56
N LYS A 137 -1.03 4.05 12.64
CA LYS A 137 -1.57 4.75 11.46
C LYS A 137 -0.46 5.11 10.48
N LYS A 138 -0.77 5.14 9.18
CA LYS A 138 0.14 5.58 8.11
C LYS A 138 0.31 7.10 8.05
N THR A 139 -0.69 7.84 8.52
CA THR A 139 -0.76 9.31 8.44
C THR A 139 0.48 10.03 8.98
N PRO A 140 1.06 9.68 10.15
CA PRO A 140 2.26 10.36 10.64
C PRO A 140 3.47 10.20 9.71
N ILE A 141 3.62 9.03 9.09
CA ILE A 141 4.70 8.78 8.12
C ILE A 141 4.44 9.55 6.82
N LEU A 142 3.20 9.54 6.33
CA LEU A 142 2.82 10.32 5.15
C LEU A 142 3.01 11.84 5.36
N GLN A 143 2.73 12.35 6.56
CA GLN A 143 2.99 13.75 6.93
C GLN A 143 4.48 14.10 7.00
N ALA A 144 5.32 13.14 7.39
CA ALA A 144 6.76 13.33 7.48
C ALA A 144 7.42 13.30 6.09
N ILE A 145 7.05 12.32 5.26
CA ILE A 145 7.64 12.12 3.92
C ILE A 145 7.06 13.11 2.91
N LYS A 146 5.76 13.44 3.03
CA LYS A 146 4.99 14.26 2.08
C LYS A 146 5.17 13.82 0.62
N PRO A 147 4.95 12.53 0.31
CA PRO A 147 5.04 12.06 -1.08
C PRO A 147 4.05 12.83 -1.97
N PRO A 148 4.44 13.18 -3.21
CA PRO A 148 3.53 13.73 -4.21
C PRO A 148 2.25 12.92 -4.44
N ILE A 149 2.30 11.60 -4.23
CA ILE A 149 1.13 10.73 -4.30
C ILE A 149 1.26 9.51 -3.39
N PHE A 150 0.14 9.12 -2.78
CA PHE A 150 0.00 7.89 -2.01
C PHE A 150 -1.06 6.96 -2.63
N PHE A 151 -0.73 5.68 -2.77
CA PHE A 151 -1.64 4.64 -3.27
C PHE A 151 -2.01 3.65 -2.16
N ASP A 152 -3.31 3.50 -1.88
CA ASP A 152 -3.84 2.51 -0.95
C ASP A 152 -5.08 1.85 -1.54
N ASP A 153 -5.33 0.62 -1.12
CA ASP A 153 -6.48 -0.16 -1.55
C ASP A 153 -7.63 -0.08 -0.53
N GLN A 154 -7.42 0.41 0.69
CA GLN A 154 -8.47 0.47 1.73
C GLN A 154 -9.00 1.89 1.93
N ASP A 155 -10.33 2.06 1.89
CA ASP A 155 -10.97 3.38 2.01
C ASP A 155 -10.65 4.04 3.36
N THR A 156 -10.65 3.27 4.45
CA THR A 156 -10.31 3.77 5.79
C THR A 156 -8.89 4.35 5.88
N HIS A 157 -7.93 3.84 5.10
CA HIS A 157 -6.60 4.42 5.03
C HIS A 157 -6.57 5.69 4.17
N LEU A 158 -7.35 5.74 3.09
CA LEU A 158 -7.41 6.89 2.19
C LEU A 158 -8.15 8.06 2.82
N ASP A 159 -9.22 7.83 3.56
CA ASP A 159 -9.97 8.87 4.29
C ASP A 159 -9.04 9.62 5.26
N ASP A 160 -8.18 8.88 5.99
CA ASP A 160 -7.18 9.45 6.88
C ASP A 160 -6.01 10.12 6.13
N ALA A 161 -5.57 9.56 5.00
CA ALA A 161 -4.39 10.01 4.28
C ALA A 161 -4.65 11.23 3.37
N CYS A 162 -5.83 11.32 2.74
CA CYS A 162 -6.15 12.37 1.78
C CYS A 162 -6.20 13.77 2.41
N VAL A 163 -6.30 13.85 3.74
CA VAL A 163 -6.21 15.10 4.50
C VAL A 163 -4.79 15.68 4.50
N VAL A 164 -3.77 14.84 4.30
CA VAL A 164 -2.36 15.23 4.48
C VAL A 164 -1.53 15.12 3.20
N VAL A 165 -1.90 14.21 2.28
CA VAL A 165 -1.20 14.00 1.01
C VAL A 165 -2.18 13.64 -0.11
N PRO A 166 -1.89 13.99 -1.38
CA PRO A 166 -2.65 13.47 -2.50
C PRO A 166 -2.70 11.94 -2.46
N SER A 167 -3.89 11.38 -2.54
CA SER A 167 -4.12 9.95 -2.34
C SER A 167 -4.99 9.39 -3.45
N ALA A 168 -4.68 8.17 -3.90
CA ALA A 168 -5.38 7.49 -4.98
C ALA A 168 -5.76 6.07 -4.56
N LYS A 169 -7.02 5.71 -4.81
CA LYS A 169 -7.54 4.37 -4.58
C LYS A 169 -7.00 3.40 -5.61
N VAL A 170 -6.39 2.33 -5.14
CA VAL A 170 -6.12 1.14 -5.94
C VAL A 170 -7.38 0.27 -5.92
N PRO A 171 -7.96 -0.09 -7.08
CA PRO A 171 -9.15 -0.93 -7.11
C PRO A 171 -8.89 -2.29 -6.47
N HIS A 172 -9.76 -2.71 -5.56
CA HIS A 172 -9.76 -4.08 -5.09
C HIS A 172 -10.38 -4.99 -6.15
N VAL A 173 -9.66 -6.03 -6.55
CA VAL A 173 -10.25 -7.13 -7.33
C VAL A 173 -10.94 -8.04 -6.31
N SER A 174 -12.25 -7.89 -6.15
CA SER A 174 -13.04 -8.78 -5.32
C SER A 174 -13.77 -9.75 -6.23
N ASN A 175 -13.56 -11.05 -6.07
CA ASN A 175 -14.42 -12.04 -6.73
C ASN A 175 -15.75 -12.22 -5.97
N SER A 176 -16.05 -11.37 -4.98
CA SER A 176 -17.28 -11.43 -4.22
C SER A 176 -18.47 -11.10 -5.12
N PRO A 177 -19.52 -11.94 -5.11
CA PRO A 177 -20.80 -11.60 -5.71
C PRO A 177 -21.41 -10.32 -5.13
N LEU A 178 -20.91 -9.80 -4.01
CA LEU A 178 -21.40 -8.55 -3.41
C LEU A 178 -20.81 -7.28 -4.07
N GLN A 179 -19.70 -7.38 -4.80
CA GLN A 179 -19.05 -6.23 -5.44
C GLN A 179 -19.98 -5.51 -6.46
N GLN A 180 -20.87 -6.27 -7.11
CA GLN A 180 -21.86 -5.71 -8.04
C GLN A 180 -22.87 -4.77 -7.37
N TYR A 181 -23.11 -4.92 -6.06
CA TYR A 181 -24.02 -4.07 -5.30
C TYR A 181 -23.33 -2.80 -4.77
N GLU A 182 -22.04 -2.86 -4.44
CA GLU A 182 -21.24 -1.69 -4.01
C GLU A 182 -21.06 -0.66 -5.15
N THR A 183 -21.03 -1.10 -6.41
CA THR A 183 -20.97 -0.20 -7.58
C THR A 183 -22.32 0.44 -7.93
N ALA A 184 -23.44 -0.18 -7.52
CA ALA A 184 -24.78 0.29 -7.84
C ALA A 184 -25.21 1.50 -6.99
N ASP A 185 -24.76 1.58 -5.74
CA ASP A 185 -25.08 2.67 -4.81
C ASP A 185 -24.34 4.00 -5.10
N LYS A 186 -23.44 4.02 -6.10
CA LYS A 186 -22.73 5.24 -6.55
C LYS A 186 -23.38 5.94 -7.75
N GLN A 187 -24.60 5.56 -8.16
CA GLN A 187 -25.33 6.36 -9.15
C GLN A 187 -25.76 7.71 -8.55
N PRO A 188 -25.50 8.84 -9.23
CA PRO A 188 -25.94 10.14 -8.74
C PRO A 188 -27.46 10.13 -8.66
N THR A 189 -28.00 10.39 -7.48
CA THR A 189 -29.44 10.52 -7.27
C THR A 189 -29.97 11.61 -8.21
N THR A 190 -30.71 11.19 -9.23
CA THR A 190 -31.42 12.10 -10.13
C THR A 190 -32.31 13.00 -9.29
N LYS A 191 -32.09 14.31 -9.38
CA LYS A 191 -32.94 15.33 -8.76
C LYS A 191 -34.39 15.07 -9.17
N VAL A 192 -35.25 14.85 -8.18
CA VAL A 192 -36.70 14.78 -8.38
C VAL A 192 -37.18 16.19 -8.73
N ASP A 193 -37.58 16.40 -9.99
CA ASP A 193 -38.14 17.65 -10.47
C ASP A 193 -39.63 17.69 -10.07
N ILE A 194 -39.95 18.40 -8.99
CA ILE A 194 -41.32 18.56 -8.51
C ILE A 194 -42.02 19.61 -9.40
N LYS A 195 -42.57 19.17 -10.53
CA LYS A 195 -43.61 19.91 -11.25
C LYS A 195 -44.94 19.19 -11.15
N GLY A 196 -45.58 19.36 -10.00
CA GLY A 196 -47.02 19.14 -9.87
C GLY A 196 -47.77 20.26 -10.59
N ARG A 197 -48.29 19.98 -11.79
CA ARG A 197 -49.44 20.68 -12.38
C ARG A 197 -50.11 19.74 -13.39
N HIS A 198 -51.25 19.17 -13.00
CA HIS A 198 -52.30 18.77 -13.93
C HIS A 198 -53.47 19.73 -13.73
N ALA A 199 -53.79 20.49 -14.77
CA ALA A 199 -55.15 20.93 -15.05
C ALA A 199 -55.81 19.81 -15.90
N PRO A 200 -57.15 19.70 -15.97
CA PRO A 200 -58.08 20.79 -16.29
C PRO A 200 -58.76 21.45 -15.09
#